data_AF-A0A662Y1D9-F1
#
_entry.id   AF-A0A662Y1D9-F1
#
_cell.length_a   1.000
_cell.length_b   1.000
_cell.length_c   1.000
_cell.angle_alpha   90.00
_cell.angle_beta   90.00
_cell.angle_gamma   90.00
#
_symmetry.space_group_name_H-M   'P 1'
#
loop_
_entity.id
_entity.type
_entity.pdbx_description
1 polymer ?
#
loop_
_entity_poly.entity_id
_entity_poly.type
_entity_poly.pdbx_seq_one_letter_code
_entity_poly.pdbx_strand_id
1 'polypeptide(L)'
;SPPAYAIPSGYTWLYTIVPHRFALGNLVALVFAECDELPTWDEATQAYTNVGSQLGCQPMANSPVTVGHITLKEYTEEYFGMEYDDLWRNFGIVCAYTVLFRILGLLSLRYINHQKR
;
A
#
# COMPACT_ATOMS: atom_id res chain seq x y z
N SER A 1 10.57 -8.91 3.43
CA SER A 1 10.72 -7.44 3.43
C SER A 1 10.55 -6.97 4.86
N PRO A 2 11.43 -6.12 5.41
CA PRO A 2 11.14 -5.50 6.70
C PRO A 2 9.86 -4.66 6.59
N PRO A 3 9.05 -4.56 7.65
CA PRO A 3 7.80 -3.82 7.61
C PRO A 3 8.06 -2.32 7.43
N ALA A 4 7.06 -1.60 6.93
CA ALA A 4 7.14 -0.16 6.66
C ALA A 4 7.53 0.65 7.91
N TYR A 5 7.09 0.22 9.09
CA TYR A 5 7.44 0.86 10.37
C TYR A 5 8.90 0.66 10.79
N ALA A 6 9.62 -0.32 10.23
CA ALA A 6 11.01 -0.60 10.55
C ALA A 6 12.02 0.20 9.69
N ILE A 7 11.53 1.12 8.85
CA ILE A 7 12.40 1.98 8.02
C ILE A 7 13.12 2.98 8.94
N PRO A 8 14.47 3.06 8.90
CA PRO A 8 15.21 4.03 9.72
C PRO A 8 14.78 5.47 9.41
N SER A 9 14.71 6.32 10.44
CA SER A 9 14.19 7.70 10.34
C SER A 9 14.83 8.53 9.22
N GLY A 10 16.14 8.36 9.00
CA GLY A 10 16.88 9.06 7.94
C GLY A 10 16.47 8.68 6.51
N TYR A 11 15.80 7.55 6.33
CA TYR A 11 15.36 7.03 5.02
C TYR A 11 13.84 7.04 4.85
N THR A 12 13.06 7.39 5.88
CA THR A 12 11.60 7.45 5.80
C THR A 12 11.11 8.41 4.71
N TRP A 13 11.85 9.48 4.42
CA TRP A 13 11.50 10.43 3.36
C TRP A 13 11.55 9.80 1.95
N LEU A 14 12.45 8.84 1.70
CA LEU A 14 12.50 8.12 0.41
C LEU A 14 11.25 7.28 0.24
N TYR A 15 10.78 6.66 1.33
CA TYR A 15 9.56 5.88 1.34
C TYR A 15 8.32 6.74 1.06
N THR A 16 8.30 8.01 1.49
CA THR A 16 7.15 8.92 1.27
C THR A 16 7.17 9.64 -0.08
N ILE A 17 8.33 9.93 -0.65
CA ILE A 17 8.42 10.72 -1.90
C ILE A 17 8.18 9.91 -3.17
N VAL A 18 8.39 8.59 -3.15
CA VAL A 18 8.31 7.75 -4.35
C VAL A 18 6.86 7.62 -4.84
N PRO A 19 6.51 8.18 -6.02
CA PRO A 19 5.12 8.23 -6.47
C PRO A 19 4.55 6.84 -6.79
N HIS A 20 5.41 5.89 -7.18
CA HIS A 20 5.00 4.51 -7.47
C HIS A 20 4.41 3.79 -6.26
N ARG A 21 4.79 4.19 -5.04
CA ARG A 21 4.25 3.60 -3.81
C ARG A 21 2.73 3.77 -3.73
N PHE A 22 2.19 4.93 -4.14
CA PHE A 22 0.76 5.20 -4.07
C PHE A 22 -0.04 4.35 -5.08
N ALA A 23 0.49 4.17 -6.30
CA ALA A 23 -0.14 3.31 -7.30
C ALA A 23 -0.11 1.83 -6.89
N LEU A 24 1.05 1.33 -6.43
CA LEU A 24 1.16 -0.04 -5.92
C LEU A 24 0.32 -0.25 -4.66
N GLY A 25 0.30 0.72 -3.76
CA GLY A 25 -0.53 0.72 -2.55
C GLY A 25 -2.01 0.52 -2.88
N ASN A 26 -2.53 1.23 -3.88
CA ASN A 26 -3.92 1.05 -4.32
C ASN A 26 -4.18 -0.32 -4.95
N LEU A 27 -3.28 -0.80 -5.81
CA LEU A 27 -3.44 -2.13 -6.42
C LEU A 27 -3.43 -3.24 -5.37
N VAL A 28 -2.53 -3.14 -4.39
CA VAL A 28 -2.43 -4.09 -3.29
C VAL A 28 -3.64 -4.00 -2.37
N ALA A 29 -4.04 -2.79 -1.98
CA ALA A 29 -5.19 -2.58 -1.11
C ALA A 29 -6.49 -3.11 -1.72
N LEU A 30 -6.72 -2.86 -3.02
CA LEU A 30 -7.88 -3.39 -3.75
C LEU A 30 -7.97 -4.91 -3.73
N VAL A 31 -6.84 -5.61 -3.78
CA VAL A 31 -6.81 -7.08 -3.89
C VAL A 31 -6.76 -7.73 -2.52
N PHE A 32 -5.99 -7.17 -1.58
CA PHE A 32 -5.62 -7.82 -0.34
C PHE A 32 -6.15 -7.14 0.93
N ALA A 33 -6.59 -5.88 0.87
CA ALA A 33 -7.12 -5.16 2.02
C ALA A 33 -8.65 -5.00 1.97
N GLU A 34 -9.31 -5.40 0.88
CA GLU A 34 -10.76 -5.40 0.79
C GLU A 34 -11.35 -6.55 1.63
N CYS A 35 -12.12 -6.18 2.65
CA CYS A 35 -12.84 -7.11 3.51
C CYS A 35 -13.97 -6.37 4.25
N ASP A 36 -15.22 -6.76 4.03
CA ASP A 36 -16.40 -6.12 4.61
C ASP A 36 -16.50 -6.38 6.12
N GLU A 37 -16.25 -7.63 6.53
CA GLU A 37 -16.24 -8.07 7.92
C GLU A 37 -15.01 -8.96 8.16
N LEU A 38 -14.17 -8.56 9.12
CA LEU A 38 -12.97 -9.32 9.48
C LEU A 38 -13.36 -10.64 10.16
N PRO A 39 -12.76 -11.77 9.76
CA PRO A 39 -13.00 -13.03 10.46
C PRO A 39 -12.41 -12.99 11.87
N THR A 40 -13.03 -13.73 12.80
CA THR A 40 -12.57 -13.78 14.19
C THR A 40 -11.88 -15.10 14.48
N TRP A 41 -10.69 -15.05 15.04
CA TRP A 41 -9.98 -16.24 15.51
C TRP A 41 -10.64 -16.80 16.78
N ASP A 42 -11.06 -18.07 16.72
CA ASP A 42 -11.59 -18.79 17.88
C ASP A 42 -10.51 -19.72 18.47
N GLU A 43 -10.06 -19.41 19.68
CA GLU A 43 -9.06 -20.19 20.40
C GLU A 43 -9.55 -21.59 20.79
N ALA A 44 -10.85 -21.79 21.00
CA ALA A 44 -11.38 -23.08 21.43
C ALA A 44 -11.40 -24.09 20.28
N THR A 45 -11.73 -23.64 19.07
CA THR A 45 -11.80 -24.47 17.86
C THR A 45 -10.52 -24.44 17.02
N GLN A 46 -9.57 -23.54 17.35
CA GLN A 46 -8.33 -23.31 16.60
C GLN A 46 -8.60 -22.98 15.13
N ALA A 47 -9.65 -22.19 14.87
CA ALA A 47 -10.10 -21.86 13.53
C ALA A 47 -10.66 -20.43 13.46
N TYR A 48 -10.64 -19.86 12.25
CA TYR A 48 -11.33 -18.60 11.97
C TYR A 48 -12.82 -18.84 11.76
N THR A 49 -13.64 -18.00 12.38
CA THR A 49 -15.09 -17.93 12.20
C THR A 49 -15.45 -16.71 11.34
N ASN A 50 -16.57 -16.80 10.61
CA ASN A 50 -17.07 -15.74 9.73
C ASN A 50 -16.08 -15.31 8.62
N VAL A 51 -15.41 -16.28 8.00
CA VAL A 51 -14.50 -16.02 6.87
C VAL A 51 -15.28 -15.58 5.64
N GLY A 52 -15.14 -14.31 5.27
CA GLY A 52 -15.70 -13.74 4.04
C GLY A 52 -15.06 -14.28 2.76
N SER A 53 -15.75 -14.14 1.63
CA SER A 53 -15.26 -14.61 0.32
C SER A 53 -14.17 -13.72 -0.31
N GLN A 54 -14.04 -12.47 0.16
CA GLN A 54 -13.00 -11.55 -0.29
C GLN A 54 -11.62 -12.07 0.15
N LEU A 55 -10.60 -11.84 -0.68
CA LEU A 55 -9.26 -12.35 -0.43
C LEU A 55 -8.64 -11.73 0.82
N GLY A 56 -8.92 -10.47 1.12
CA GLY A 56 -8.44 -9.81 2.35
C GLY A 56 -8.98 -10.44 3.64
N CYS A 57 -10.18 -11.02 3.60
CA CYS A 57 -10.77 -11.74 4.73
C CYS A 57 -10.21 -13.15 4.93
N GLN A 58 -9.36 -13.65 4.02
CA GLN A 58 -8.83 -15.00 4.15
C GLN A 58 -7.68 -15.02 5.17
N PRO A 59 -7.58 -16.08 5.99
CA PRO A 59 -6.44 -16.27 6.86
C PRO A 59 -5.17 -16.46 6.05
N MET A 60 -4.07 -15.83 6.48
CA MET A 60 -2.80 -15.93 5.78
C MET A 60 -2.22 -17.34 5.92
N ALA A 61 -2.07 -18.04 4.81
CA ALA A 61 -1.41 -19.34 4.79
C ALA A 61 0.11 -19.19 5.03
N ASN A 62 0.68 -20.06 5.86
CA ASN A 62 2.11 -20.10 6.16
C ASN A 62 2.67 -18.76 6.69
N SER A 63 1.92 -18.07 7.56
CA SER A 63 2.41 -16.88 8.22
C SER A 63 3.71 -17.19 9.01
N PRO A 64 4.66 -16.25 9.09
CA PRO A 64 5.86 -16.46 9.90
C PRO A 64 5.47 -16.69 11.37
N VAL A 65 6.13 -17.64 12.03
CA VAL A 65 5.83 -18.03 13.43
C VAL A 65 5.91 -16.87 14.43
N THR A 66 6.54 -15.76 14.06
CA THR A 66 6.67 -14.54 14.87
C THR A 66 5.43 -13.65 14.86
N VAL A 67 4.50 -13.85 13.91
CA VAL A 67 3.35 -12.96 13.66
C VAL A 67 2.03 -13.57 14.15
N GLY A 68 1.95 -14.90 14.27
CA GLY A 68 0.76 -15.60 14.77
C GLY A 68 -0.39 -15.64 13.77
N HIS A 69 -1.62 -15.67 14.28
CA HIS A 69 -2.87 -15.72 13.51
C HIS A 69 -3.15 -14.32 12.96
N ILE A 70 -3.05 -14.18 11.63
CA ILE A 70 -3.30 -12.91 10.93
C ILE A 70 -4.03 -13.17 9.60
N THR A 71 -4.87 -12.24 9.18
CA THR A 71 -5.52 -12.24 7.87
C THR A 71 -4.66 -11.57 6.80
N LEU A 72 -5.00 -11.77 5.52
CA LEU A 72 -4.30 -11.09 4.43
C LEU A 72 -4.46 -9.57 4.48
N LYS A 73 -5.63 -9.07 4.93
CA LYS A 73 -5.87 -7.64 5.15
C LYS A 73 -4.94 -7.09 6.23
N GLU A 74 -4.99 -7.66 7.43
CA GLU A 74 -4.20 -7.19 8.57
C GLU A 74 -2.70 -7.21 8.26
N TYR A 75 -2.22 -8.28 7.63
CA TYR A 75 -0.82 -8.36 7.22
C TYR A 75 -0.45 -7.25 6.22
N THR A 76 -1.33 -6.98 5.25
CA THR A 76 -1.11 -5.96 4.24
C THR A 76 -1.07 -4.56 4.84
N GLU A 77 -1.99 -4.27 5.75
CA GLU A 77 -2.11 -2.98 6.42
C GLU A 77 -0.95 -2.76 7.41
N GLU A 78 -0.66 -3.73 8.29
CA GLU A 78 0.36 -3.59 9.33
C GLU A 78 1.80 -3.60 8.79
N TYR A 79 2.11 -4.49 7.83
CA TYR A 79 3.48 -4.65 7.33
C TYR A 79 3.80 -3.71 6.17
N PHE A 80 2.83 -3.41 5.30
CA PHE A 80 3.08 -2.57 4.12
C PHE A 80 2.48 -1.17 4.24
N GLY A 81 1.58 -0.92 5.18
CA GLY A 81 0.90 0.37 5.34
C GLY A 81 0.01 0.69 4.14
N MET A 82 -0.66 -0.32 3.58
CA MET A 82 -1.47 -0.24 2.37
C MET A 82 -2.93 -0.51 2.71
N GLU A 83 -3.61 0.53 3.19
CA GLU A 83 -5.00 0.50 3.64
C GLU A 83 -5.97 0.74 2.49
N TYR A 84 -7.15 0.09 2.55
CA TYR A 84 -8.22 0.31 1.58
C TYR A 84 -8.81 1.73 1.65
N ASP A 85 -8.88 2.31 2.86
CA ASP A 85 -9.44 3.64 3.08
C ASP A 85 -8.61 4.77 2.44
N ASP A 86 -7.33 4.51 2.17
CA ASP A 86 -6.39 5.45 1.58
C ASP A 86 -6.46 5.55 0.06
N LEU A 87 -7.32 4.76 -0.57
CA LEU A 87 -7.34 4.58 -2.02
C LEU A 87 -7.54 5.89 -2.79
N TRP A 88 -8.52 6.69 -2.37
CA TRP A 88 -8.80 8.00 -3.00
C TRP A 88 -7.71 9.02 -2.74
N ARG A 89 -7.10 9.01 -1.55
CA ARG A 89 -5.97 9.88 -1.21
C ARG A 89 -4.76 9.57 -2.10
N ASN A 90 -4.40 8.30 -2.18
CA ASN A 90 -3.30 7.81 -3.00
C ASN A 90 -3.54 8.09 -4.50
N PHE A 91 -4.77 7.90 -4.98
CA PHE A 91 -5.14 8.22 -6.35
C PHE A 91 -4.95 9.71 -6.65
N GLY A 92 -5.43 10.58 -5.76
CA GLY A 92 -5.23 12.03 -5.87
C GLY A 92 -3.75 12.43 -5.91
N ILE A 93 -2.90 11.79 -5.09
CA ILE A 93 -1.45 12.03 -5.08
C ILE A 93 -0.81 11.63 -6.42
N VAL A 94 -1.17 10.49 -7.00
CA VAL A 94 -0.66 10.06 -8.32
C VAL A 94 -1.06 11.06 -9.42
N CYS A 95 -2.30 11.55 -9.40
CA CYS A 95 -2.75 12.60 -10.31
C CYS A 95 -1.95 13.90 -10.12
N ALA A 96 -1.72 14.31 -8.86
CA ALA A 96 -0.95 15.51 -8.55
C ALA A 96 0.50 15.42 -9.07
N TYR A 97 1.18 14.29 -8.86
CA TYR A 97 2.52 14.05 -9.40
C TYR A 97 2.53 14.08 -10.94
N THR A 98 1.51 13.48 -11.57
CA THR A 98 1.39 13.50 -13.03
C THR A 98 1.30 14.93 -13.56
N VAL A 99 0.45 15.77 -12.95
CA VAL A 99 0.32 17.19 -13.34
C VAL A 99 1.61 17.95 -13.08
N LEU A 100 2.25 17.75 -11.92
CA LEU A 100 3.52 18.40 -11.56
C LEU A 100 4.60 18.11 -12.62
N PHE A 101 4.84 16.84 -12.96
CA PHE A 101 5.85 16.49 -13.95
C PHE A 101 5.52 16.98 -15.36
N ARG A 102 4.22 17.07 -15.71
CA ARG A 102 3.80 17.70 -16.97
C ARG A 102 4.14 19.18 -17.00
N ILE A 103 3.87 19.92 -15.93
CA ILE A 103 4.23 21.34 -15.82
C ILE A 103 5.75 21.51 -15.89
N LEU A 104 6.52 20.73 -15.11
CA LEU A 104 7.98 20.78 -15.14
C LEU A 104 8.54 20.44 -16.53
N GLY A 105 7.94 19.48 -17.24
CA GLY A 105 8.27 19.15 -18.62
C GLY A 105 8.02 20.31 -19.58
N LEU A 106 6.86 20.96 -19.47
CA LEU A 106 6.53 22.14 -20.28
C LEU A 106 7.46 23.32 -20.01
N LEU A 107 7.80 23.57 -18.74
CA LEU A 107 8.78 24.59 -18.35
C LEU A 107 10.17 24.26 -18.89
N SER A 108 10.58 22.99 -18.81
CA SER A 108 11.85 22.53 -19.37
C SER A 108 11.90 22.78 -20.88
N LEU A 109 10.85 22.44 -21.62
CA LEU A 109 10.79 22.71 -23.07
C LEU A 109 10.80 24.21 -23.40
N ARG A 110 10.17 25.04 -22.55
CA ARG A 110 10.12 26.49 -22.73
C ARG A 110 11.48 27.16 -22.51
N TYR A 111 12.20 26.77 -21.46
CA TYR A 111 13.37 27.49 -20.96
C TYR A 111 14.70 26.77 -21.21
N ILE A 112 14.70 25.44 -21.22
CA ILE A 112 15.87 24.59 -21.52
C ILE A 112 15.81 24.24 -23.01
N ASN A 113 15.97 25.26 -23.86
CA ASN A 113 16.04 25.05 -25.30
C ASN A 113 17.42 24.51 -25.69
N HIS A 114 17.56 23.19 -25.74
CA HIS A 114 18.79 22.51 -26.18
C HIS A 114 19.08 22.66 -27.68
N GLN A 115 18.18 23.24 -28.49
CA GLN A 115 18.37 23.38 -29.95
C GLN A 115 19.22 24.59 -30.36
N LYS A 116 19.66 25.43 -29.42
CA LYS A 116 20.54 26.59 -29.71
C LYS A 116 22.04 26.30 -29.55
N ARG A 117 22.47 25.04 -29.56
CA ARG A 117 23.89 24.67 -29.62
C ARG A 117 24.20 23.94 -30.92
#